data_AF-A0AB34WXN3-F1
#
_entry.id   AF-A0AB34WXN3-F1
#
_cell.length_a   1.000
_cell.length_b   1.000
_cell.length_c   1.000
_cell.angle_alpha   90.00
_cell.angle_beta   90.00
_cell.angle_gamma   90.00
#
_symmetry.space_group_name_H-M   'P 1'
#
loop_
_entity.id
_entity.type
_entity.pdbx_description
1 polymer ?
#
loop_
_entity_poly.entity_id
_entity_poly.type
_entity_poly.pdbx_seq_one_letter_code
_entity_poly.pdbx_strand_id
1 'polypeptide(L)'
;MDRDSALLKQRVDEYISELASLANQDSSEALSEYLNDCWDMEFTFNQQGQFNGFSFAVAIGGPNIYITCHRCQALATISGSWGATSYQDFLSADISDALWDEGEHLAELAAYAIEARRNNLWSQAA
;
A
#
# COMPACT_ATOMS: atom_id res chain seq x y z
N MET A 1 19.63 -18.80 9.69
CA MET A 1 18.97 -17.95 8.68
C MET A 1 19.80 -18.05 7.42
N ASP A 2 19.21 -18.50 6.31
CA ASP A 2 19.94 -18.49 5.03
C ASP A 2 20.14 -17.06 4.52
N ARG A 3 21.07 -16.88 3.57
CA ARG A 3 21.47 -15.58 3.03
C ARG A 3 20.27 -14.82 2.43
N ASP A 4 19.37 -15.54 1.77
CA ASP A 4 18.22 -14.95 1.08
C ASP A 4 17.17 -14.46 2.09
N SER A 5 16.96 -15.21 3.18
CA SER A 5 16.12 -14.80 4.32
C SER A 5 16.67 -13.56 5.02
N ALA A 6 18.01 -13.48 5.19
CA ALA A 6 18.65 -12.31 5.77
C ALA A 6 18.51 -11.07 4.90
N LEU A 7 18.71 -11.23 3.60
CA LEU A 7 18.55 -10.13 2.66
C LEU A 7 17.08 -9.70 2.54
N LEU A 8 16.13 -10.64 2.50
CA LEU A 8 14.70 -10.35 2.51
C LEU A 8 14.31 -9.52 3.74
N LYS A 9 14.68 -9.98 4.94
CA LYS A 9 14.39 -9.27 6.19
C LYS A 9 15.00 -7.87 6.19
N GLN A 10 16.26 -7.73 5.77
CA GLN A 10 16.92 -6.44 5.68
C GLN A 10 16.16 -5.48 4.76
N ARG A 11 15.73 -5.93 3.57
CA ARG A 11 14.98 -5.07 2.63
C ARG A 11 13.63 -4.68 3.17
N VAL A 12 12.94 -5.59 3.84
CA VAL A 12 11.67 -5.28 4.51
C VAL A 12 11.89 -4.27 5.64
N ASP A 13 12.96 -4.41 6.43
CA ASP A 13 13.28 -3.47 7.52
C ASP A 13 13.66 -2.07 7.02
N GLU A 14 14.42 -1.99 5.93
CA GLU A 14 14.72 -0.73 5.24
C GLU A 14 13.42 -0.03 4.82
N TYR A 15 12.48 -0.80 4.25
CA TYR A 15 11.19 -0.28 3.82
C TYR A 15 10.29 0.16 4.98
N ILE A 16 10.22 -0.63 6.05
CA ILE A 16 9.49 -0.25 7.29
C ILE A 16 10.07 1.03 7.89
N SER A 17 11.40 1.18 7.88
CA SER A 17 12.06 2.36 8.43
C SER A 17 11.74 3.62 7.64
N GLU A 18 11.66 3.52 6.31
CA GLU A 18 11.23 4.62 5.44
C GLU A 18 9.77 5.00 5.70
N LEU A 19 8.87 4.01 5.76
CA LEU A 19 7.47 4.24 6.11
C LEU A 19 7.32 4.90 7.49
N ALA A 20 8.08 4.45 8.48
CA ALA A 20 8.09 5.07 9.80
C ALA A 20 8.57 6.52 9.75
N SER A 21 9.58 6.82 8.92
CA SER A 21 10.04 8.19 8.74
C SER A 21 8.95 9.07 8.12
N LEU A 22 8.32 8.60 7.05
CA LEU A 22 7.26 9.32 6.34
C LEU A 22 6.00 9.51 7.21
N ALA A 23 5.57 8.48 7.94
CA ALA A 23 4.43 8.55 8.84
C ALA A 23 4.61 9.56 9.98
N ASN A 24 5.86 9.86 10.36
CA ASN A 24 6.20 10.84 11.39
C ASN A 24 6.46 12.25 10.83
N GLN A 25 6.39 12.45 9.51
CA GLN A 25 6.49 13.77 8.90
C GLN A 25 5.12 14.45 8.91
N ASP A 26 5.09 15.77 9.15
CA ASP A 26 3.85 16.58 9.07
C ASP A 26 3.35 16.80 7.62
N SER A 27 3.75 15.94 6.66
CA SER A 27 3.43 16.05 5.25
C SER A 27 2.89 14.72 4.72
N SER A 28 1.56 14.64 4.57
CA SER A 28 0.91 13.49 3.94
C SER A 28 1.33 13.32 2.48
N GLU A 29 1.61 14.42 1.77
CA GLU A 29 2.06 14.42 0.37
C GLU A 29 3.29 13.52 0.14
N ALA A 30 4.28 13.54 1.04
CA ALA A 30 5.47 12.70 0.90
C ALA A 30 5.13 11.21 0.99
N LEU A 31 4.20 10.83 1.87
CA LEU A 31 3.70 9.46 1.97
C LEU A 31 2.86 9.10 0.73
N SER A 32 1.99 9.99 0.26
CA SER A 32 1.23 9.82 -0.97
C SER A 32 2.13 9.55 -2.17
N GLU A 33 3.16 10.37 -2.38
CA GLU A 33 4.11 10.21 -3.48
C GLU A 33 4.85 8.88 -3.39
N TYR A 34 5.28 8.50 -2.18
CA TYR A 34 5.96 7.24 -1.94
C TYR A 34 5.08 6.01 -2.23
N LEU A 35 3.80 6.06 -1.82
CA LEU A 35 2.85 4.97 -2.09
C LEU A 35 2.40 4.92 -3.55
N ASN A 36 2.32 6.07 -4.23
CA ASN A 36 1.98 6.13 -5.66
C ASN A 36 3.10 5.59 -6.56
N ASP A 37 4.35 5.54 -6.08
CA ASP A 37 5.46 4.88 -6.79
C ASP A 37 5.43 3.35 -6.66
N CYS A 38 4.36 2.77 -6.10
CA CYS A 38 4.16 1.33 -6.08
C CYS A 38 3.88 0.78 -7.49
N TRP A 39 4.17 -0.51 -7.67
CA TRP A 39 3.90 -1.21 -8.92
C TRP A 39 2.40 -1.42 -9.18
N ASP A 40 1.67 -1.80 -8.13
CA ASP A 40 0.24 -2.06 -8.22
C ASP A 40 -0.47 -1.70 -6.91
N MET A 41 -1.70 -1.23 -7.07
CA MET A 41 -2.53 -0.67 -6.01
C MET A 41 -3.96 -1.15 -6.17
N GLU A 42 -4.41 -1.95 -5.20
CA GLU A 42 -5.77 -2.47 -5.17
C GLU A 42 -6.55 -1.85 -4.01
N PHE A 43 -7.68 -1.24 -4.32
CA PHE A 43 -8.61 -0.71 -3.33
C PHE A 43 -9.85 -1.58 -3.22
N THR A 44 -10.24 -1.91 -1.99
CA THR A 44 -11.43 -2.68 -1.71
C THR A 44 -12.52 -1.78 -1.15
N PHE A 45 -13.70 -1.85 -1.74
CA PHE A 45 -14.91 -1.19 -1.25
C PHE A 45 -15.95 -2.22 -0.82
N ASN A 46 -16.74 -1.91 0.20
CA ASN A 46 -17.85 -2.76 0.62
C ASN A 46 -19.07 -2.59 -0.32
N GLN A 47 -20.14 -3.33 -0.07
CA GLN A 47 -21.37 -3.27 -0.89
C GLN A 47 -22.06 -1.90 -0.84
N GLN A 48 -21.76 -1.08 0.16
CA GLN A 48 -22.26 0.29 0.31
C GLN A 48 -21.37 1.33 -0.39
N GLY A 49 -20.30 0.90 -1.07
CA GLY A 49 -19.33 1.79 -1.72
C GLY A 49 -18.37 2.49 -0.76
N GLN A 50 -18.29 2.05 0.49
CA GLN A 50 -17.37 2.62 1.47
C GLN A 50 -16.02 1.93 1.39
N PHE A 51 -14.95 2.70 1.60
CA PHE A 51 -13.59 2.18 1.70
C PHE A 51 -13.51 1.08 2.77
N ASN A 52 -12.86 -0.03 2.40
CA ASN A 52 -12.76 -1.23 3.23
C ASN A 52 -11.32 -1.75 3.35
N GLY A 53 -10.37 -1.08 2.70
CA GLY A 53 -8.96 -1.40 2.77
C GLY A 53 -8.27 -1.38 1.42
N PHE A 54 -6.98 -1.71 1.45
CA PHE A 54 -6.10 -1.68 0.30
C PHE A 54 -5.05 -2.79 0.36
N SER A 55 -4.47 -3.07 -0.80
CA SER A 55 -3.24 -3.85 -0.95
C SER A 55 -2.30 -3.12 -1.92
N PHE A 56 -1.05 -2.94 -1.51
CA PHE A 56 -0.01 -2.32 -2.33
C PHE A 56 1.09 -3.34 -2.65
N ALA A 57 1.48 -3.43 -3.91
CA ALA A 57 2.65 -4.17 -4.36
C ALA A 57 3.76 -3.18 -4.71
N VAL A 58 4.89 -3.23 -4.00
CA VAL A 58 5.85 -2.12 -4.00
C VAL A 58 7.04 -2.36 -4.92
N ALA A 59 7.65 -3.55 -4.86
CA ALA A 59 8.92 -3.81 -5.53
C ALA A 59 8.89 -5.08 -6.38
N ILE A 60 9.29 -4.97 -7.65
CA ILE A 60 9.48 -6.08 -8.58
C ILE A 60 10.89 -5.97 -9.20
N GLY A 61 11.79 -6.88 -8.84
CA GLY A 61 13.21 -6.83 -9.21
C GLY A 61 14.18 -7.12 -8.05
N GLY A 62 13.64 -7.16 -6.83
CA GLY A 62 14.26 -7.71 -5.61
C GLY A 62 13.26 -8.64 -4.90
N PRO A 63 13.22 -8.67 -3.55
CA PRO A 63 12.12 -9.32 -2.86
C PRO A 63 10.80 -8.60 -3.17
N ASN A 64 9.75 -9.36 -3.51
CA ASN A 64 8.42 -8.80 -3.70
C ASN A 64 7.84 -8.43 -2.34
N ILE A 65 7.60 -7.15 -2.10
CA ILE A 65 7.05 -6.62 -0.85
C ILE A 65 5.61 -6.17 -1.09
N TYR A 66 4.73 -6.58 -0.17
CA TYR A 66 3.31 -6.22 -0.18
C TYR A 66 2.92 -5.62 1.16
N ILE A 67 2.14 -4.54 1.12
CA ILE A 67 1.43 -4.02 2.28
C ILE A 67 -0.04 -4.34 2.10
N THR A 68 -0.72 -4.72 3.17
CA THR A 68 -2.18 -4.88 3.16
C THR A 68 -2.78 -4.36 4.45
N CYS A 69 -3.83 -3.56 4.32
CA CYS A 69 -4.62 -3.08 5.45
C CYS A 69 -6.10 -3.20 5.12
N HIS A 70 -6.85 -3.86 5.98
CA HIS A 70 -8.31 -3.99 5.87
C HIS A 70 -9.00 -3.48 7.12
N ARG A 71 -10.23 -3.00 6.96
CA ARG A 71 -11.02 -2.42 8.06
C ARG A 71 -11.19 -3.33 9.29
N CYS A 72 -11.14 -4.64 9.09
CA CYS A 72 -11.25 -5.63 10.17
C CYS A 72 -9.91 -5.94 10.87
N GLN A 73 -8.81 -5.34 10.42
CA GLN A 73 -7.49 -5.49 11.00
C GLN A 73 -7.18 -4.28 11.87
N ALA A 74 -6.60 -4.53 13.05
CA ALA A 74 -6.15 -3.45 13.93
C ALA A 74 -4.84 -2.81 13.45
N LEU A 75 -4.02 -3.56 12.69
CA LEU A 75 -2.73 -3.13 12.20
C LEU A 75 -2.56 -3.58 10.75
N ALA A 76 -1.91 -2.76 9.94
CA ALA A 76 -1.51 -3.13 8.60
C ALA A 76 -0.46 -4.27 8.68
N THR A 77 -0.49 -5.13 7.67
CA THR A 77 0.47 -6.22 7.51
C THR A 77 1.45 -5.89 6.39
N ILE A 78 2.71 -6.26 6.60
CA ILE A 78 3.73 -6.25 5.57
C ILE A 78 4.18 -7.68 5.33
N SER A 79 4.30 -8.05 4.06
CA SER A 79 4.83 -9.35 3.66
C SER A 79 5.89 -9.17 2.58
N GLY A 80 6.83 -10.10 2.54
CA GLY A 80 7.93 -10.11 1.60
C GLY A 80 8.19 -11.51 1.09
N SER A 81 8.52 -11.67 -0.18
CA SER A 81 8.88 -12.97 -0.75
C SER A 81 10.07 -12.88 -1.70
N TRP A 82 10.97 -13.86 -1.61
CA TRP A 82 12.10 -14.02 -2.52
C TRP A 82 12.32 -15.51 -2.78
N GLY A 83 12.00 -15.99 -3.98
CA GLY A 83 12.12 -17.41 -4.32
C GLY A 83 11.20 -18.26 -3.44
N ALA A 84 11.76 -19.21 -2.69
CA ALA A 84 11.01 -20.05 -1.75
C ALA A 84 10.92 -19.45 -0.33
N THR A 85 11.53 -18.28 -0.10
CA THR A 85 11.61 -17.63 1.20
C THR A 85 10.52 -16.59 1.34
N SER A 86 9.83 -16.56 2.48
CA SER A 86 8.78 -15.61 2.80
C SER A 86 8.98 -14.98 4.19
N TYR A 87 8.55 -13.73 4.33
CA TYR A 87 8.50 -12.97 5.57
C TYR A 87 7.12 -12.31 5.70
N GLN A 88 6.62 -12.20 6.92
CA GLN A 88 5.42 -11.45 7.22
C GLN A 88 5.50 -10.88 8.63
N ASP A 89 5.00 -9.66 8.81
CA ASP A 89 4.90 -9.00 10.10
C ASP A 89 3.73 -8.00 10.14
N PHE A 90 3.47 -7.48 11.34
CA PHE A 90 2.58 -6.34 11.55
C PHE A 90 3.38 -5.04 11.60
N LEU A 91 2.83 -3.98 11.02
CA LEU A 91 3.34 -2.62 11.17
C LEU A 91 2.90 -2.06 12.53
N SER A 92 3.61 -1.03 13.01
CA SER A 92 3.19 -0.33 14.23
C SER A 92 1.85 0.38 14.02
N ALA A 93 1.20 0.77 15.12
CA ALA A 93 -0.05 1.54 15.06
C ALA A 93 0.13 2.85 14.28
N ASP A 94 1.16 3.63 14.60
CA ASP A 94 1.44 4.91 13.94
C ASP A 94 1.59 4.78 12.42
N ILE A 95 2.31 3.74 11.95
CA ILE A 95 2.45 3.48 10.51
C ILE A 95 1.11 3.01 9.93
N SER A 96 0.40 2.13 10.63
CA SER A 96 -0.88 1.58 10.16
C SER A 96 -1.95 2.65 10.01
N ASP A 97 -2.03 3.58 10.95
CA ASP A 97 -2.98 4.69 10.94
C ASP A 97 -2.66 5.67 9.80
N ALA A 98 -1.39 6.07 9.66
CA ALA A 98 -0.97 6.93 8.56
C ALA A 98 -1.23 6.31 7.18
N LEU A 99 -0.97 5.01 7.04
CA LEU A 99 -1.27 4.28 5.81
C LEU A 99 -2.77 4.13 5.55
N TRP A 100 -3.59 4.00 6.59
CA TRP A 100 -5.05 3.94 6.45
C TRP A 100 -5.61 5.25 5.93
N ASP A 101 -5.23 6.37 6.56
CA ASP A 101 -5.67 7.71 6.16
C ASP A 101 -5.27 8.00 4.72
N GLU A 102 -4.03 7.68 4.35
CA GLU A 102 -3.54 7.88 2.98
C GLU A 102 -4.18 6.90 1.99
N GLY A 103 -4.38 5.64 2.38
CA GLY A 103 -5.08 4.65 1.56
C GLY A 103 -6.52 5.06 1.25
N GLU A 104 -7.23 5.65 2.20
CA GLU A 104 -8.56 6.22 1.99
C GLU A 104 -8.50 7.41 1.02
N HIS A 105 -7.54 8.32 1.20
CA HIS A 105 -7.34 9.46 0.30
C HIS A 105 -7.08 9.03 -1.16
N LEU A 106 -6.16 8.09 -1.39
CA LEU A 106 -5.85 7.59 -2.72
C LEU A 106 -7.05 6.85 -3.33
N ALA A 107 -7.83 6.12 -2.52
CA ALA A 107 -9.05 5.45 -2.96
C ALA A 107 -10.11 6.45 -3.45
N GLU A 108 -10.27 7.59 -2.76
CA GLU A 108 -11.17 8.67 -3.19
C GLU A 108 -10.72 9.29 -4.52
N LEU A 109 -9.43 9.56 -4.68
CA LEU A 109 -8.87 10.07 -5.93
C LEU A 109 -9.09 9.10 -7.09
N ALA A 110 -8.87 7.80 -6.86
CA ALA A 110 -9.10 6.76 -7.84
C ALA A 110 -10.59 6.66 -8.24
N ALA A 111 -11.50 6.68 -7.25
CA ALA A 111 -12.93 6.67 -7.49
C ALA A 111 -13.38 7.88 -8.32
N TYR A 112 -12.91 9.08 -7.97
CA TYR A 112 -13.18 10.31 -8.71
C TYR A 112 -12.67 10.23 -10.15
N ALA A 113 -11.45 9.75 -10.38
CA ALA A 113 -10.89 9.60 -11.72
C ALA A 113 -11.70 8.62 -12.59
N ILE A 114 -12.18 7.52 -12.01
CA ILE A 114 -13.03 6.53 -12.69
C ILE A 114 -14.37 7.16 -13.07
N GLU A 115 -15.03 7.88 -12.15
CA GLU A 115 -16.30 8.56 -12.42
C GLU A 115 -16.15 9.65 -13.48
N ALA A 116 -15.10 10.47 -13.39
CA ALA A 116 -14.80 11.50 -14.37
C ALA A 116 -14.61 10.89 -15.77
N ARG A 117 -13.91 9.75 -15.87
CA ARG A 117 -13.74 9.02 -17.13
C ARG A 117 -15.05 8.46 -17.68
N ARG A 118 -15.93 7.94 -16.81
CA ARG A 118 -17.26 7.43 -17.18
C ARG A 118 -18.18 8.53 -17.73
N ASN A 119 -18.09 9.72 -17.15
CA ASN A 119 -18.91 10.88 -17.53
C ASN A 119 -18.34 11.66 -18.71
N ASN A 120 -17.13 11.31 -19.19
CA ASN A 120 -16.52 11.96 -20.34
C ASN A 120 -17.18 11.45 -21.63
N LEU A 121 -17.93 12.31 -22.33
CA LEU A 121 -18.73 11.97 -23.53
C LEU A 121 -17.93 11.30 -24.67
N TRP A 122 -16.60 11.46 -24.66
CA TRP A 122 -15.69 10.92 -25.67
C TRP A 122 -15.21 9.49 -25.36
N SER A 123 -15.46 8.96 -24.15
CA SER A 123 -15.15 7.57 -23.77
C SER A 123 -16.28 6.57 -24.08
N GLN A 124 -17.49 7.06 -24.40
CA GLN A 124 -18.64 6.25 -24.78
C GLN A 124 -18.77 6.04 -26.30
N ALA A 125 -17.82 6.54 -27.09
CA ALA A 125 -17.85 6.51 -28.56
C ALA A 125 -16.88 5.49 -29.19
N ALA A 126 -16.36 4.54 -28.43
CA ALA A 126 -15.48 3.47 -28.91
C ALA A 126 -16.19 2.10 -28.90
#